data_AF-A0A0F9B7V8-F1
#
_entry.id   AF-A0A0F9B7V8-F1
#
_cell.length_a   1.000
_cell.length_b   1.000
_cell.length_c   1.000
_cell.angle_alpha   90.00
_cell.angle_beta   90.00
_cell.angle_gamma   90.00
#
_symmetry.space_group_name_H-M   'P 1'
#
loop_
_entity.id
_entity.type
_entity.pdbx_description
1 polymer ?
#
loop_
_entity_poly.entity_id
_entity_poly.type
_entity_poly.pdbx_seq_one_letter_code
_entity_poly.pdbx_strand_id
1 'polypeptide(L)'
;MQSALDELIGRLEGMPEEHRVAVTEEALTATSGMKWIGNFGPQTDAYFSEADVLLYGGQAAGGKTDLLCGLALTKHKRSLIMRRQYTDLGAIIERLREIDGTYAGFNGAPPPRLRTADGRVIDFGAAAKLGDESHWQGQPHDALLLDEAVHFLEAQIRFLMGWVRST
;
A
#
# COMPACT_ATOMS: atom_id res chain seq x y z
N MET A 1 1.03 13.50 -28.04
CA MET A 1 2.14 13.86 -27.15
C MET A 1 2.76 12.56 -26.70
N GLN A 2 4.02 12.30 -27.05
CA GLN A 2 4.77 11.23 -26.37
C GLN A 2 4.96 11.67 -24.92
N SER A 3 4.66 10.78 -23.98
CA SER A 3 4.96 11.04 -22.58
C SER A 3 6.48 11.06 -22.38
N ALA A 4 6.97 11.76 -21.35
CA ALA A 4 8.39 11.72 -21.00
C ALA A 4 8.89 10.28 -20.78
N LEU A 5 7.98 9.38 -20.41
CA LEU A 5 8.26 7.98 -20.24
C LEU A 5 8.50 7.24 -21.57
N ASP A 6 7.72 7.56 -22.61
CA ASP A 6 7.89 6.95 -23.94
C ASP A 6 9.24 7.34 -24.57
N GLU A 7 9.70 8.57 -24.33
CA GLU A 7 11.02 9.03 -24.77
C GLU A 7 12.15 8.27 -24.05
N LEU A 8 12.00 8.03 -22.74
CA LEU A 8 12.96 7.26 -21.96
C LEU A 8 13.01 5.80 -22.39
N ILE A 9 11.85 5.18 -22.65
CA ILE A 9 11.78 3.80 -23.16
C ILE A 9 12.49 3.69 -24.51
N GLY A 10 12.18 4.59 -25.46
CA GLY A 10 12.82 4.58 -26.77
C GLY A 10 14.34 4.79 -26.71
N ARG A 11 14.83 5.63 -25.78
CA ARG A 11 16.27 5.78 -25.52
C ARG A 11 16.90 4.51 -24.97
N LEU A 12 16.22 3.84 -24.03
CA LEU A 12 16.71 2.61 -23.41
C LEU A 12 16.79 1.46 -24.43
N GLU A 13 15.76 1.32 -25.28
CA GLU A 13 15.72 0.29 -26.33
C GLU A 13 16.79 0.50 -27.40
N GLY A 14 17.11 1.76 -27.72
CA GLY A 14 18.14 2.13 -28.70
C GLY A 14 19.59 2.02 -28.20
N MET A 15 19.82 1.72 -26.91
CA MET A 15 21.17 1.59 -26.36
C MET A 15 21.86 0.27 -26.77
N PRO A 16 23.20 0.26 -26.94
CA PRO A 16 23.97 -0.97 -27.07
C PRO A 16 23.72 -1.91 -25.89
N GLU A 17 23.79 -3.23 -26.13
CA GLU A 17 23.46 -4.24 -25.13
C GLU A 17 24.24 -4.08 -23.82
N GLU A 18 25.54 -3.79 -23.91
CA GLU A 18 26.41 -3.50 -22.76
C GLU A 18 25.88 -2.35 -21.88
N HIS A 19 25.34 -1.29 -22.49
CA HIS A 19 24.81 -0.14 -21.76
C HIS A 19 23.45 -0.45 -21.13
N ARG A 20 22.61 -1.27 -21.77
CA ARG A 20 21.34 -1.72 -21.19
C ARG A 20 21.57 -2.60 -19.96
N VAL A 21 22.60 -3.45 -19.99
CA VAL A 21 23.01 -4.26 -18.83
C VAL A 21 23.45 -3.35 -17.69
N ALA A 22 24.31 -2.36 -17.96
CA ALA A 22 24.75 -1.40 -16.95
C ALA A 22 23.57 -0.62 -16.32
N VAL A 23 22.62 -0.15 -17.13
CA VAL A 23 21.41 0.53 -16.62
C VAL A 23 20.53 -0.41 -15.79
N THR A 24 20.45 -1.69 -16.18
CA THR A 24 19.69 -2.69 -15.41
C THR A 24 20.35 -2.94 -14.04
N GLU A 25 21.66 -3.10 -14.01
CA GLU A 25 22.42 -3.27 -12.76
C GLU A 25 22.30 -2.04 -11.85
N GLU A 26 22.39 -0.84 -12.42
CA GLU A 26 22.19 0.40 -11.68
C GLU A 26 20.78 0.49 -11.11
N ALA A 27 19.75 0.19 -11.92
CA ALA A 27 18.36 0.18 -11.47
C ALA A 27 18.13 -0.83 -10.33
N LEU A 28 18.62 -2.08 -10.48
CA LEU A 28 18.53 -3.11 -9.45
C LEU A 28 19.24 -2.68 -8.16
N THR A 29 20.41 -2.05 -8.28
CA THR A 29 21.16 -1.52 -7.12
C THR A 29 20.37 -0.41 -6.44
N ALA A 30 19.85 0.54 -7.19
CA ALA A 30 19.08 1.68 -6.69
C ALA A 30 17.77 1.24 -6.01
N THR A 31 17.15 0.15 -6.48
CA THR A 31 15.88 -0.35 -5.92
C THR A 31 16.06 -1.49 -4.92
N SER A 32 17.30 -1.95 -4.65
CA SER A 32 17.58 -3.13 -3.80
C SER A 32 17.01 -3.05 -2.38
N GLY A 33 16.85 -1.85 -1.83
CA GLY A 33 16.26 -1.62 -0.51
C GLY A 33 14.73 -1.46 -0.50
N MET A 34 14.08 -1.45 -1.67
CA MET A 34 12.63 -1.29 -1.76
C MET A 34 11.93 -2.62 -1.51
N LYS A 35 11.13 -2.69 -0.46
CA LYS A 35 10.32 -3.88 -0.15
C LYS A 35 9.27 -4.18 -1.21
N TRP A 36 8.83 -3.16 -1.93
CA TRP A 36 7.77 -3.26 -2.91
C TRP A 36 7.95 -2.21 -4.00
N ILE A 37 7.65 -2.62 -5.24
CA ILE A 37 7.66 -1.76 -6.43
C ILE A 37 6.36 -2.02 -7.17
N GLY A 38 5.62 -0.96 -7.47
CA GLY A 38 4.36 -1.06 -8.21
C GLY A 38 4.59 -1.47 -9.66
N ASN A 39 3.68 -2.28 -10.20
CA ASN A 39 3.64 -2.59 -11.62
C ASN A 39 3.48 -1.31 -12.43
N PHE A 40 4.17 -1.27 -13.57
CA PHE A 40 4.07 -0.17 -14.51
C PHE A 40 2.61 0.15 -14.88
N GLY A 41 2.30 1.45 -14.94
CA GLY A 41 0.97 1.97 -15.25
C GLY A 41 0.18 2.34 -13.99
N PRO A 42 -1.11 1.96 -13.89
CA PRO A 42 -2.01 2.50 -12.86
C PRO A 42 -1.53 2.33 -11.41
N GLN A 43 -0.80 1.25 -11.11
CA GLN A 43 -0.31 1.00 -9.75
C GLN A 43 0.85 1.93 -9.38
N THR A 44 1.77 2.18 -10.33
CA THR A 44 2.80 3.22 -10.19
C THR A 44 2.17 4.62 -10.08
N ASP A 45 1.19 4.95 -10.93
CA ASP A 45 0.51 6.25 -10.90
C ASP A 45 -0.20 6.47 -9.55
N ALA A 46 -0.86 5.44 -9.05
CA ALA A 46 -1.51 5.44 -7.75
C ALA A 46 -0.50 5.64 -6.60
N TYR A 47 0.66 4.99 -6.67
CA TYR A 47 1.71 5.11 -5.65
C TYR A 47 2.26 6.53 -5.55
N PHE A 48 2.47 7.20 -6.68
CA PHE A 48 2.99 8.57 -6.74
C PHE A 48 1.92 9.66 -6.69
N SER A 49 0.65 9.30 -6.65
CA SER A 49 -0.45 10.26 -6.52
C SER A 49 -0.30 11.14 -5.28
N GLU A 50 -0.57 12.43 -5.46
CA GLU A 50 -0.61 13.46 -4.41
C GLU A 50 -2.04 13.72 -3.90
N ALA A 51 -3.04 13.01 -4.42
CA ALA A 51 -4.43 13.19 -3.99
C ALA A 51 -4.62 12.80 -2.51
N ASP A 52 -5.33 13.63 -1.75
CA ASP A 52 -5.70 13.33 -0.36
C ASP A 52 -6.61 12.10 -0.25
N VAL A 53 -7.43 11.86 -1.28
CA VAL A 53 -8.29 10.70 -1.43
C VAL A 53 -8.07 10.09 -2.81
N LEU A 54 -7.50 8.90 -2.84
CA LEU A 54 -7.29 8.11 -4.04
C LEU A 54 -8.27 6.93 -4.09
N LEU A 55 -9.06 6.85 -5.16
CA LEU A 55 -9.89 5.68 -5.45
C LEU A 55 -9.20 4.81 -6.50
N TYR A 56 -8.81 3.59 -6.12
CA TYR A 56 -8.14 2.65 -6.99
C TYR A 56 -8.99 1.40 -7.23
N GLY A 57 -9.65 1.38 -8.39
CA GLY A 57 -10.60 0.32 -8.80
C GLY A 57 -10.05 -0.63 -9.86
N GLY A 58 -10.94 -1.34 -10.55
CA GLY A 58 -10.60 -2.24 -11.65
C GLY A 58 -10.83 -3.73 -11.34
N GLN A 59 -10.35 -4.59 -12.24
CA GLN A 59 -10.64 -6.03 -12.21
C GLN A 59 -10.08 -6.77 -10.98
N ALA A 60 -10.67 -7.92 -10.67
CA ALA A 60 -10.12 -8.87 -9.68
C ALA A 60 -8.67 -9.23 -10.04
N ALA A 61 -7.85 -9.50 -9.03
CA ALA A 61 -6.41 -9.75 -9.19
C ALA A 61 -5.58 -8.61 -9.84
N GLY A 62 -6.12 -7.39 -9.97
CA GLY A 62 -5.41 -6.23 -10.52
C GLY A 62 -4.38 -5.54 -9.59
N GLY A 63 -3.89 -6.22 -8.55
CA GLY A 63 -2.88 -5.66 -7.64
C GLY A 63 -3.38 -4.59 -6.66
N LYS A 64 -4.70 -4.48 -6.44
CA LYS A 64 -5.29 -3.48 -5.52
C LYS A 64 -4.79 -3.66 -4.07
N THR A 65 -4.88 -4.89 -3.56
CA THR A 65 -4.37 -5.24 -2.23
C THR A 65 -2.87 -5.00 -2.12
N ASP A 66 -2.09 -5.37 -3.15
CA ASP A 66 -0.65 -5.14 -3.20
C ASP A 66 -0.27 -3.66 -3.16
N LEU A 67 -1.05 -2.78 -3.79
CA LEU A 67 -0.85 -1.34 -3.69
C LEU A 67 -0.98 -0.85 -2.24
N LEU A 68 -1.99 -1.31 -1.50
CA LEU A 68 -2.17 -0.95 -0.09
C LEU A 68 -1.00 -1.45 0.77
N CYS A 69 -0.58 -2.71 0.57
CA CYS A 69 0.58 -3.27 1.26
C CYS A 69 1.86 -2.48 0.94
N GLY A 70 2.10 -2.16 -0.33
CA GLY A 70 3.22 -1.35 -0.78
C GLY A 70 3.25 0.01 -0.11
N LEU A 71 2.15 0.76 -0.17
CA LEU A 71 2.02 2.06 0.48
C LEU A 71 2.32 2.01 1.99
N ALA A 72 1.84 0.99 2.69
CA ALA A 72 2.08 0.79 4.12
C ALA A 72 3.54 0.44 4.44
N LEU A 73 4.21 -0.32 3.57
CA LEU A 73 5.59 -0.79 3.79
C LEU A 73 6.66 0.20 3.32
N THR A 74 6.33 1.11 2.39
CA THR A 74 7.35 1.98 1.76
C THR A 74 7.07 3.47 1.97
N LYS A 75 5.81 3.93 1.88
CA LYS A 75 5.45 5.36 1.90
C LYS A 75 5.09 5.88 3.29
N HIS A 76 4.23 5.17 4.02
CA HIS A 76 3.61 5.65 5.26
C HIS A 76 4.29 5.09 6.53
N LYS A 77 4.22 5.83 7.64
CA LYS A 77 4.84 5.46 8.92
C LYS A 77 3.84 4.82 9.89
N ARG A 78 2.56 5.16 9.81
CA ARG A 78 1.49 4.64 10.68
C ARG A 78 0.21 4.43 9.86
N SER A 79 0.06 3.25 9.27
CA SER A 79 -1.08 2.93 8.42
C SER A 79 -2.15 2.13 9.15
N LEU A 80 -3.41 2.36 8.80
CA LEU A 80 -4.54 1.52 9.17
C LEU A 80 -5.08 0.85 7.90
N ILE A 81 -4.90 -0.47 7.80
CA ILE A 81 -5.46 -1.30 6.72
C ILE A 81 -6.77 -1.92 7.21
N MET A 82 -7.84 -1.69 6.45
CA MET A 82 -9.20 -2.07 6.83
C MET A 82 -9.85 -3.00 5.80
N ARG A 83 -10.54 -4.03 6.30
CA ARG A 83 -11.50 -4.87 5.55
C ARG A 83 -12.89 -4.78 6.17
N ARG A 84 -13.94 -5.13 5.42
CA ARG A 84 -15.31 -5.12 5.96
C ARG A 84 -15.47 -6.17 7.06
N GLN A 85 -14.99 -7.39 6.82
CA GLN A 85 -15.07 -8.51 7.76
C GLN A 85 -13.69 -8.81 8.36
N TYR A 86 -13.67 -9.08 9.67
CA TYR A 86 -12.41 -9.39 10.38
C TYR A 86 -11.76 -10.68 9.88
N THR A 87 -12.56 -11.68 9.51
CA THR A 87 -12.09 -12.95 8.96
C THR A 87 -11.30 -12.81 7.67
N ASP A 88 -11.55 -11.73 6.91
CA ASP A 88 -10.89 -11.49 5.62
C ASP A 88 -9.50 -10.86 5.78
N LEU A 89 -9.12 -10.46 7.00
CA LEU A 89 -7.82 -9.86 7.27
C LEU A 89 -6.66 -10.85 7.10
N GLY A 90 -6.92 -12.16 7.19
CA GLY A 90 -5.87 -13.18 7.08
C GLY A 90 -5.05 -13.05 5.79
N ALA A 91 -5.73 -12.96 4.65
CA ALA A 91 -5.09 -12.92 3.33
C ALA A 91 -4.22 -11.66 3.13
N ILE A 92 -4.70 -10.49 3.56
CA ILE A 92 -3.94 -9.24 3.44
C ILE A 92 -2.75 -9.19 4.41
N ILE A 93 -2.90 -9.74 5.62
CA ILE A 93 -1.80 -9.86 6.59
C ILE A 93 -0.71 -10.78 6.05
N GLU A 94 -1.10 -11.95 5.53
CA GLU A 94 -0.16 -12.90 4.93
C GLU A 94 0.59 -12.26 3.77
N ARG A 95 -0.15 -11.66 2.82
CA ARG A 95 0.45 -10.97 1.67
C ARG A 95 1.40 -9.84 2.08
N LEU A 96 1.03 -9.04 3.07
CA LEU A 96 1.89 -7.96 3.56
C LEU A 96 3.18 -8.49 4.18
N ARG A 97 3.13 -9.62 4.89
CA ARG A 97 4.31 -10.26 5.48
C ARG A 97 5.21 -10.92 4.45
N GLU A 98 4.64 -11.47 3.37
CA GLU A 98 5.43 -11.94 2.22
C GLU A 98 6.26 -10.80 1.62
N ILE A 99 5.64 -9.63 1.43
CA ILE A 99 6.32 -8.44 0.88
C ILE A 99 7.34 -7.89 1.88
N ASP A 100 7.04 -7.89 3.18
CA ASP A 100 7.99 -7.46 4.23
C ASP A 100 9.20 -8.39 4.36
N GLY A 101 9.05 -9.65 3.96
CA GLY A 101 10.12 -10.66 3.96
C GLY A 101 10.49 -11.21 5.34
N THR A 102 9.72 -10.91 6.38
CA THR A 102 10.00 -11.35 7.76
C THR A 102 8.74 -11.61 8.57
N TYR A 103 8.88 -12.49 9.58
CA TYR A 103 7.84 -12.78 10.57
C TYR A 103 7.92 -11.89 11.81
N ALA A 104 9.03 -11.16 11.99
CA ALA A 104 9.30 -10.36 13.17
C ALA A 104 8.36 -9.15 13.29
N GLY A 105 8.07 -8.74 14.53
CA GLY A 105 7.28 -7.54 14.82
C GLY A 105 5.77 -7.68 14.63
N PHE A 106 5.28 -8.83 14.16
CA PHE A 106 3.84 -9.11 14.07
C PHE A 106 3.25 -9.51 15.43
N ASN A 107 2.13 -8.89 15.79
CA ASN A 107 1.28 -9.24 16.92
C ASN A 107 -0.11 -9.59 16.39
N GLY A 108 -0.54 -10.85 16.58
CA GLY A 108 -1.84 -11.35 16.13
C GLY A 108 -2.99 -11.13 17.11
N ALA A 109 -2.74 -10.56 18.30
CA ALA A 109 -3.80 -10.23 19.24
C ALA A 109 -4.75 -9.18 18.63
N PRO A 110 -6.08 -9.31 18.77
CA PRO A 110 -7.01 -8.33 18.22
C PRO A 110 -6.86 -6.94 18.87
N PRO A 111 -6.74 -5.84 18.09
CA PRO A 111 -6.55 -5.80 16.64
C PRO A 111 -5.10 -6.13 16.22
N PRO A 112 -4.89 -6.93 15.15
CA PRO A 112 -3.55 -7.32 14.73
C PRO A 112 -2.72 -6.12 14.32
N ARG A 113 -1.41 -6.22 14.55
CA ARG A 113 -0.45 -5.13 14.27
C ARG A 113 0.87 -5.69 13.77
N LEU A 114 1.47 -5.03 12.79
CA LEU A 114 2.86 -5.23 12.41
C LEU A 114 3.69 -3.98 12.77
N ARG A 115 4.87 -4.21 13.37
CA ARG A 115 5.94 -3.21 13.48
C ARG A 115 7.12 -3.64 12.63
N THR A 116 7.42 -2.87 11.60
CA THR A 116 8.54 -3.18 10.70
C THR A 116 9.87 -2.79 11.33
N ALA A 117 10.98 -3.37 10.84
CA ALA A 117 12.33 -3.06 11.31
C ALA A 117 12.70 -1.57 11.14
N ASP A 118 12.15 -0.90 10.13
CA ASP A 118 12.33 0.54 9.88
C ASP A 118 11.34 1.44 10.65
N GLY A 119 10.66 0.88 11.66
CA GLY A 119 9.86 1.61 12.63
C GLY A 119 8.44 1.96 12.19
N ARG A 120 7.95 1.40 11.09
CA ARG A 120 6.56 1.60 10.65
C ARG A 120 5.60 0.82 11.53
N VAL A 121 4.39 1.32 11.67
CA VAL A 121 3.29 0.66 12.36
C VAL A 121 2.17 0.45 11.38
N ILE A 122 1.72 -0.79 11.26
CA ILE A 122 0.62 -1.17 10.37
C ILE A 122 -0.41 -1.87 11.24
N ASP A 123 -1.52 -1.17 11.48
CA ASP A 123 -2.68 -1.70 12.19
C ASP A 123 -3.64 -2.35 11.20
N PHE A 124 -4.22 -3.49 11.57
CA PHE A 124 -5.22 -4.20 10.79
C PHE A 124 -6.56 -4.15 11.51
N GLY A 125 -7.60 -3.74 10.79
CA GLY A 125 -8.91 -3.54 11.38
C GLY A 125 -10.05 -4.02 10.50
N ALA A 126 -11.19 -4.25 11.14
CA ALA A 126 -12.43 -4.45 10.42
C ALA A 126 -13.56 -3.69 11.08
N ALA A 127 -14.54 -3.31 10.27
CA ALA A 127 -15.76 -2.69 10.76
C ALA A 127 -16.91 -3.34 10.01
N ALA A 128 -17.54 -4.36 10.60
CA ALA A 128 -18.60 -5.17 9.97
C ALA A 128 -20.00 -4.62 10.26
N LYS A 129 -20.15 -3.92 11.39
CA LYS A 129 -21.37 -3.24 11.81
C LYS A 129 -21.11 -1.75 11.90
N LEU A 130 -22.15 -0.95 11.69
CA LEU A 130 -22.11 0.48 11.98
C LEU A 130 -21.77 0.66 13.46
N GLY A 131 -20.83 1.55 13.76
CA GLY A 131 -20.29 1.77 15.10
C GLY A 131 -18.93 1.09 15.35
N ASP A 132 -18.58 0.03 14.63
CA ASP A 132 -17.27 -0.64 14.81
C ASP A 132 -16.10 0.32 14.50
N GLU A 133 -16.30 1.27 13.59
CA GLU A 133 -15.34 2.32 13.25
C GLU A 133 -14.94 3.20 14.46
N SER A 134 -15.78 3.28 15.49
CA SER A 134 -15.48 4.06 16.70
C SER A 134 -14.33 3.47 17.51
N HIS A 135 -13.97 2.19 17.29
CA HIS A 135 -12.77 1.60 17.90
C HIS A 135 -11.51 2.42 17.57
N TRP A 136 -11.46 2.98 16.37
CA TRP A 136 -10.32 3.73 15.85
C TRP A 136 -10.35 5.21 16.25
N GLN A 137 -11.37 5.65 17.00
CA GLN A 137 -11.46 7.01 17.51
C GLN A 137 -10.25 7.38 18.37
N GLY A 138 -9.63 8.52 18.07
CA GLY A 138 -8.47 9.03 18.79
C GLY A 138 -7.16 8.31 18.47
N GLN A 139 -7.15 7.35 17.54
CA GLN A 139 -5.94 6.64 17.11
C GLN A 139 -5.43 7.25 15.80
N PRO A 140 -4.33 8.03 15.81
CA PRO A 140 -3.85 8.70 14.61
C PRO A 140 -3.06 7.76 13.69
N HIS A 141 -3.39 7.85 12.40
CA HIS A 141 -2.72 7.19 11.28
C HIS A 141 -2.41 8.21 10.19
N ASP A 142 -1.27 8.05 9.50
CA ASP A 142 -0.90 8.89 8.36
C ASP A 142 -1.41 8.32 7.02
N ALA A 143 -2.01 7.12 7.05
CA ALA A 143 -2.78 6.56 5.94
C ALA A 143 -3.94 5.69 6.42
N LEU A 144 -5.11 5.89 5.82
CA LEU A 144 -6.25 4.99 5.88
C LEU A 144 -6.35 4.22 4.57
N LEU A 145 -6.16 2.91 4.64
CA LEU A 145 -6.05 2.01 3.49
C LEU A 145 -7.22 1.02 3.51
N LEU A 146 -8.27 1.34 2.77
CA LEU A 146 -9.51 0.56 2.73
C LEU A 146 -9.47 -0.44 1.58
N ASP A 147 -9.26 -1.71 1.88
CA ASP A 147 -9.38 -2.75 0.87
C ASP A 147 -10.86 -3.08 0.64
N GLU A 148 -11.23 -3.28 -0.62
CA GLU A 148 -12.62 -3.59 -0.96
C GLU A 148 -13.62 -2.55 -0.42
N ALA A 149 -13.23 -1.25 -0.48
CA ALA A 149 -13.95 -0.12 0.11
C ALA A 149 -15.46 -0.06 -0.21
N VAL A 150 -15.88 -0.60 -1.36
CA VAL A 150 -17.29 -0.70 -1.78
C VAL A 150 -18.16 -1.54 -0.85
N HIS A 151 -17.58 -2.38 0.00
CA HIS A 151 -18.30 -3.19 0.98
C HIS A 151 -18.55 -2.48 2.32
N PHE A 152 -17.94 -1.31 2.53
CA PHE A 152 -18.17 -0.48 3.72
C PHE A 152 -19.37 0.43 3.52
N LEU A 153 -19.96 0.87 4.63
CA LEU A 153 -20.89 1.99 4.61
C LEU A 153 -20.07 3.29 4.45
N GLU A 154 -20.53 4.19 3.59
CA GLU A 154 -19.89 5.50 3.39
C GLU A 154 -19.68 6.26 4.71
N ALA A 155 -20.67 6.20 5.62
CA ALA A 155 -20.59 6.83 6.94
C ALA A 155 -19.38 6.34 7.77
N GLN A 156 -19.02 5.06 7.65
CA GLN A 156 -17.87 4.49 8.37
C GLN A 156 -16.56 5.00 7.80
N ILE A 157 -16.45 5.04 6.46
CA ILE A 157 -15.27 5.60 5.79
C ILE A 157 -15.08 7.06 6.19
N ARG A 158 -16.15 7.87 6.11
CA ARG A 158 -16.11 9.28 6.51
C ARG A 158 -15.71 9.48 7.97
N PHE A 159 -16.20 8.62 8.87
CA PHE A 159 -15.81 8.66 10.27
C PHE A 159 -14.32 8.36 10.46
N LEU A 160 -13.82 7.30 9.82
CA LEU A 160 -12.40 6.90 9.89
C LEU A 160 -11.46 7.98 9.35
N MET A 161 -11.87 8.68 8.28
CA MET A 161 -11.10 9.80 7.73
C MET A 161 -10.82 10.90 8.76
N GLY A 162 -11.68 11.08 9.77
CA GLY A 162 -11.47 12.07 10.85
C GLY A 162 -10.24 11.80 11.74
N TRP A 163 -9.66 10.61 11.63
CA TRP A 163 -8.48 10.19 12.39
C TRP A 163 -7.21 10.09 11.54
N VAL A 164 -7.33 10.34 10.23
CA VAL A 164 -6.17 10.46 9.34
C VAL A 164 -5.51 11.81 9.57
N ARG A 165 -4.24 11.80 9.95
CA ARG A 165 -3.46 13.00 10.26
C ARG A 165 -2.04 12.82 9.74
N SER A 166 -1.56 13.79 8.96
CA SER A 166 -0.14 13.97 8.76
C SER A 166 0.48 14.61 10.00
N THR A 167 1.69 14.19 10.37
CA THR A 167 2.53 14.96 11.29
C THR A 167 3.11 16.18 10.60
#